data_AF-A0A7S0QXK8-F1
#
_entry.id   AF-A0A7S0QXK8-F1
#
_cell.length_a   1.000
_cell.length_b   1.000
_cell.length_c   1.000
_cell.angle_alpha   90.00
_cell.angle_beta   90.00
_cell.angle_gamma   90.00
#
_symmetry.space_group_name_H-M   'P 1'
#
loop_
_entity.id
_entity.type
_entity.pdbx_description
1 polymer ?
#
loop_
_entity_poly.entity_id
_entity_poly.type
_entity_poly.pdbx_seq_one_letter_code
_entity_poly.pdbx_strand_id
1 'polypeptide(L)'
;RADHRAWHRHLVTAFNSMLGAVAGAGDAARARGLVRHMQALGLQPDAVTYNELLRAELAQTHSDTRDAEVFGVMEDMRAAGVPANAHIYTTLLAARVRMGNLEGAKQLLGKAVQEGVL
;
A
#
# COMPACT_ATOMS: atom_id res chain seq x y z
N ARG A 1 -28.63 8.05 12.54
CA ARG A 1 -27.22 8.53 12.53
C ARG A 1 -26.18 7.42 12.76
N ALA A 2 -26.56 6.23 13.27
CA ALA A 2 -25.66 5.07 13.39
C ALA A 2 -25.46 4.33 12.04
N ASP A 3 -26.47 4.32 11.17
CA ASP A 3 -26.51 3.50 9.95
C ASP A 3 -25.48 3.93 8.90
N HIS A 4 -25.29 5.25 8.71
CA HIS A 4 -24.35 5.76 7.69
C HIS A 4 -22.89 5.33 7.94
N ARG A 5 -22.46 5.28 9.21
CA ARG A 5 -21.10 4.84 9.57
C ARG A 5 -20.94 3.32 9.47
N ALA A 6 -22.01 2.56 9.74
CA ALA A 6 -22.00 1.11 9.55
C ALA A 6 -21.88 0.77 8.07
N TRP A 7 -22.66 1.43 7.21
CA TRP A 7 -22.60 1.26 5.76
C TRP A 7 -21.23 1.57 5.16
N HIS A 8 -20.59 2.68 5.55
CA HIS A 8 -19.23 3.00 5.09
C HIS A 8 -18.22 1.90 5.46
N ARG A 9 -18.29 1.38 6.70
CA ARG A 9 -17.38 0.31 7.13
C ARG A 9 -17.60 -0.98 6.33
N HIS A 10 -18.85 -1.38 6.10
CA HIS A 10 -19.14 -2.58 5.31
C HIS A 10 -18.61 -2.47 3.88
N LEU A 11 -18.75 -1.29 3.26
CA LEU A 11 -18.20 -1.05 1.93
C LEU A 11 -16.68 -1.13 1.92
N VAL A 12 -16.00 -0.48 2.88
CA VAL A 12 -14.53 -0.58 3.03
C VAL A 12 -14.09 -2.05 3.15
N THR A 13 -14.77 -2.86 3.97
CA THR A 13 -14.47 -4.29 4.11
C THR A 13 -14.67 -5.08 2.81
N ALA A 14 -15.73 -4.77 2.05
CA ALA A 14 -15.98 -5.40 0.76
C ALA A 14 -14.89 -5.05 -0.26
N PHE A 15 -14.48 -3.78 -0.33
CA PHE A 15 -13.36 -3.34 -1.17
C PHE A 15 -12.04 -4.03 -0.78
N ASN A 16 -11.74 -4.11 0.51
CA ASN A 16 -10.54 -4.82 1.00
C ASN A 16 -10.54 -6.30 0.61
N SER A 17 -11.71 -6.95 0.60
CA SER A 17 -11.85 -8.34 0.15
C SER A 17 -11.59 -8.49 -1.35
N MET A 18 -12.12 -7.57 -2.17
CA MET A 18 -11.84 -7.53 -3.62
C MET A 18 -10.36 -7.25 -3.90
N LEU A 19 -9.76 -6.32 -3.15
CA LEU A 19 -8.33 -6.02 -3.24
C LEU A 19 -7.47 -7.23 -2.92
N GLY A 20 -7.79 -7.98 -1.85
CA GLY A 20 -7.06 -9.21 -1.52
C GLY A 20 -7.10 -10.26 -2.64
N ALA A 21 -8.26 -10.42 -3.30
CA ALA A 21 -8.38 -11.33 -4.44
C ALA A 21 -7.54 -10.88 -5.64
N VAL A 22 -7.54 -9.58 -5.95
CA VAL A 22 -6.78 -9.00 -7.06
C VAL A 22 -5.27 -9.02 -6.77
N ALA A 23 -4.86 -8.74 -5.53
CA ALA A 23 -3.47 -8.79 -5.08
C ALA A 23 -2.91 -10.21 -5.16
N GLY A 24 -3.71 -11.23 -4.80
CA GLY A 24 -3.34 -12.64 -4.98
C GLY A 24 -3.09 -13.04 -6.43
N ALA A 25 -3.74 -12.36 -7.39
CA ALA A 25 -3.51 -12.55 -8.83
C ALA A 25 -2.34 -11.71 -9.39
N GLY A 26 -1.74 -10.83 -8.58
CA GLY A 26 -0.64 -9.95 -9.00
C GLY A 26 -1.04 -8.82 -9.97
N ASP A 27 -2.33 -8.53 -10.09
CA ASP A 27 -2.84 -7.48 -11.00
C ASP A 27 -2.90 -6.13 -10.27
N ALA A 28 -1.75 -5.45 -10.17
CA ALA A 28 -1.70 -4.17 -9.47
C ALA A 28 -2.45 -3.05 -10.19
N ALA A 29 -2.62 -3.13 -11.51
CA ALA A 29 -3.40 -2.15 -12.26
C ALA A 29 -4.87 -2.14 -11.79
N ARG A 30 -5.47 -3.33 -11.64
CA ARG A 30 -6.81 -3.47 -11.04
C ARG A 30 -6.83 -3.06 -9.57
N ALA A 31 -5.80 -3.39 -8.80
CA ALA A 31 -5.73 -3.00 -7.39
C ALA A 31 -5.76 -1.46 -7.24
N ARG A 32 -4.94 -0.73 -8.01
CA ARG A 32 -4.98 0.75 -8.05
C ARG A 32 -6.34 1.29 -8.47
N GLY A 33 -6.98 0.65 -9.46
CA GLY A 33 -8.33 1.00 -9.90
C GLY A 33 -9.37 0.90 -8.78
N LEU A 34 -9.31 -0.17 -7.97
CA LEU A 34 -10.21 -0.36 -6.83
C LEU A 34 -10.00 0.71 -5.75
N VAL A 35 -8.76 1.04 -5.42
CA VAL A 35 -8.46 2.10 -4.43
C VAL A 35 -8.97 3.46 -4.91
N ARG A 36 -8.76 3.82 -6.18
CA ARG A 36 -9.31 5.06 -6.76
C ARG A 36 -10.83 5.08 -6.74
N HIS A 37 -11.46 3.95 -7.05
CA HIS A 37 -12.92 3.86 -7.02
C HIS A 37 -13.47 4.03 -5.60
N MET A 38 -12.82 3.42 -4.62
CA MET A 38 -13.14 3.59 -3.20
C MET A 38 -13.04 5.06 -2.76
N GLN A 39 -11.96 5.75 -3.12
CA GLN A 39 -11.79 7.19 -2.86
C GLN A 39 -12.87 8.05 -3.56
N ALA A 40 -13.21 7.74 -4.81
CA ALA A 40 -14.26 8.44 -5.56
C ALA A 40 -15.66 8.30 -4.93
N LEU A 41 -15.90 7.20 -4.21
CA LEU A 41 -17.13 6.99 -3.42
C LEU A 41 -17.08 7.69 -2.05
N GLY A 42 -16.02 8.45 -1.74
CA GLY A 42 -15.84 9.10 -0.44
C GLY A 42 -15.49 8.13 0.70
N LEU A 43 -15.11 6.89 0.36
CA LEU A 43 -14.63 5.90 1.33
C LEU A 43 -13.15 6.16 1.59
N GLN A 44 -12.74 6.02 2.85
CA GLN A 44 -11.35 6.25 3.27
C GLN A 44 -10.59 4.92 3.22
N PRO A 45 -9.56 4.79 2.36
CA PRO A 45 -8.62 3.67 2.41
C PRO A 45 -8.04 3.49 3.80
N ASP A 46 -7.91 2.25 4.25
CA ASP A 46 -7.29 1.91 5.53
C ASP A 46 -5.97 1.15 5.34
N ALA A 47 -5.33 0.80 6.46
CA ALA A 47 -4.07 0.05 6.42
C ALA A 47 -4.19 -1.28 5.67
N VAL A 48 -5.35 -1.94 5.70
CA VAL A 48 -5.58 -3.18 4.96
C VAL A 48 -5.65 -2.89 3.46
N THR A 49 -6.35 -1.83 3.05
CA THR A 49 -6.43 -1.37 1.66
C THR A 49 -5.03 -1.21 1.06
N TYR A 50 -4.16 -0.46 1.75
CA TYR A 50 -2.83 -0.16 1.27
C TYR A 50 -1.88 -1.38 1.34
N ASN A 51 -2.02 -2.23 2.35
CA ASN A 51 -1.26 -3.48 2.42
C ASN A 51 -1.56 -4.39 1.22
N GLU A 52 -2.84 -4.54 0.84
CA GLU A 52 -3.21 -5.36 -0.32
C GLU A 52 -2.75 -4.72 -1.64
N LEU A 53 -2.81 -3.38 -1.75
CA LEU A 53 -2.26 -2.68 -2.91
C LEU A 53 -0.75 -2.94 -3.04
N LEU A 54 0.01 -2.81 -1.95
CA LEU A 54 1.45 -3.12 -1.93
C LEU A 54 1.74 -4.57 -2.31
N ARG A 55 0.98 -5.52 -1.78
CA ARG A 55 1.10 -6.93 -2.17
C ARG A 55 0.91 -7.12 -3.67
N ALA A 56 -0.06 -6.44 -4.27
CA ALA A 56 -0.28 -6.48 -5.71
C ALA A 56 0.91 -5.91 -6.50
N GLU A 57 1.46 -4.75 -6.09
CA GLU A 57 2.66 -4.16 -6.73
C GLU A 57 3.88 -5.09 -6.63
N LEU A 58 4.05 -5.74 -5.48
CA LEU A 58 5.17 -6.63 -5.21
C LEU A 58 5.05 -7.99 -5.90
N ALA A 59 3.84 -8.43 -6.22
CA ALA A 59 3.58 -9.65 -6.97
C ALA A 59 3.92 -9.51 -8.47
N GLN A 60 3.93 -8.30 -9.03
CA GLN A 60 4.26 -8.07 -10.45
C GLN A 60 5.73 -8.36 -10.77
N THR A 61 6.04 -9.55 -11.30
CA THR A 61 7.39 -10.12 -11.39
C THR A 61 8.41 -9.33 -12.22
N HIS A 62 8.01 -8.41 -13.10
CA HIS A 62 8.86 -7.92 -14.21
C HIS A 62 8.87 -6.40 -14.43
N SER A 63 8.67 -5.57 -13.41
CA SER A 63 8.73 -4.11 -13.60
C SER A 63 9.96 -3.47 -12.97
N ASP A 64 10.78 -2.82 -13.80
CA ASP A 64 11.78 -1.83 -13.38
C ASP A 64 11.14 -0.64 -12.64
N THR A 65 9.81 -0.44 -12.79
CA THR A 65 9.05 0.60 -12.09
C THR A 65 8.51 0.16 -10.74
N ARG A 66 8.71 -1.10 -10.31
CA ARG A 66 8.18 -1.63 -9.05
C ARG A 66 8.54 -0.74 -7.85
N ASP A 67 9.75 -0.21 -7.82
CA ASP A 67 10.18 0.72 -6.78
C ASP A 67 9.38 2.02 -6.81
N ALA A 68 9.16 2.61 -7.98
CA ALA A 68 8.40 3.86 -8.09
C ALA A 68 6.94 3.67 -7.64
N GLU A 69 6.31 2.56 -8.03
CA GLU A 69 4.93 2.23 -7.65
C GLU A 69 4.80 2.00 -6.14
N VAL A 70 5.66 1.18 -5.55
CA VAL A 70 5.62 0.88 -4.10
C VAL A 70 5.90 2.14 -3.27
N PHE A 71 6.80 3.03 -3.72
CA PHE A 71 7.00 4.33 -3.08
C PHE A 71 5.80 5.26 -3.24
N GLY A 72 5.16 5.27 -4.41
CA GLY A 72 3.92 6.02 -4.63
C GLY A 72 2.83 5.61 -3.63
N VAL A 73 2.67 4.30 -3.40
CA VAL A 73 1.70 3.79 -2.41
C VAL A 73 2.04 4.25 -0.98
N MET A 74 3.31 4.31 -0.61
CA MET A 74 3.72 4.85 0.70
C MET A 74 3.40 6.34 0.86
N GLU A 75 3.63 7.15 -0.18
CA GLU A 75 3.28 8.57 -0.13
C GLU A 75 1.76 8.76 -0.08
N ASP A 76 0.99 7.92 -0.79
CA ASP A 76 -0.48 7.91 -0.70
C ASP A 76 -0.97 7.55 0.70
N MET A 77 -0.36 6.56 1.35
CA MET A 77 -0.64 6.20 2.75
C MET A 77 -0.40 7.39 3.68
N ARG A 78 0.75 8.04 3.53
CA ARG A 78 1.15 9.21 4.32
C ARG A 78 0.17 10.37 4.11
N ALA A 79 -0.20 10.66 2.86
CA ALA A 79 -1.16 11.70 2.52
C ALA A 79 -2.56 11.40 3.10
N ALA A 80 -2.93 10.13 3.20
CA ALA A 80 -4.17 9.68 3.83
C ALA A 80 -4.09 9.61 5.37
N GLY A 81 -2.93 9.91 5.99
CA GLY A 81 -2.73 9.80 7.44
C GLY A 81 -2.71 8.36 7.95
N VAL A 82 -2.49 7.39 7.06
CA VAL A 82 -2.40 5.97 7.40
C VAL A 82 -0.92 5.61 7.60
N PRO A 83 -0.50 5.23 8.82
CA PRO A 83 0.90 4.91 9.08
C PRO A 83 1.33 3.64 8.34
N ALA A 84 2.51 3.68 7.74
CA ALA A 84 3.16 2.49 7.19
C ALA A 84 3.59 1.56 8.34
N ASN A 85 3.47 0.25 8.13
CA ASN A 85 3.89 -0.75 9.11
C ASN A 85 5.31 -1.28 8.79
N ALA A 86 5.90 -2.01 9.75
CA ALA A 86 7.25 -2.56 9.61
C ALA A 86 7.41 -3.51 8.41
N HIS A 87 6.34 -4.19 7.99
CA HIS A 87 6.37 -5.08 6.83
C HIS A 87 6.60 -4.31 5.52
N ILE A 88 6.04 -3.11 5.40
CA ILE A 88 6.22 -2.23 4.23
C ILE A 88 7.67 -1.77 4.14
N TYR A 89 8.21 -1.26 5.25
CA TYR A 89 9.59 -0.79 5.33
C TYR A 89 10.61 -1.89 5.04
N THR A 90 10.46 -3.06 5.66
CA THR A 90 11.36 -4.20 5.45
C THR A 90 11.32 -4.71 4.02
N THR A 91 10.14 -4.76 3.39
CA THR A 91 10.00 -5.20 2.00
C THR A 91 10.68 -4.25 1.02
N LEU A 92 10.54 -2.95 1.23
CA LEU A 92 11.19 -1.93 0.41
C LEU A 92 12.71 -1.88 0.62
N LEU A 93 13.18 -2.07 1.86
CA LEU A 93 14.62 -2.20 2.14
C LEU A 93 15.21 -3.38 1.37
N ALA A 94 14.54 -4.54 1.40
CA ALA A 94 14.97 -5.73 0.66
C ALA A 94 14.99 -5.49 -0.86
N ALA A 95 13.97 -4.80 -1.40
CA ALA A 95 13.92 -4.44 -2.82
C ALA A 95 15.10 -3.54 -3.24
N ARG A 96 15.36 -2.47 -2.48
CA ARG A 96 16.44 -1.51 -2.76
C ARG A 96 17.82 -2.15 -2.68
N VAL A 97 18.06 -3.02 -1.69
CA VAL A 97 19.30 -3.80 -1.57
C VAL A 97 19.49 -4.71 -2.79
N ARG A 98 18.44 -5.42 -3.22
CA ARG A 98 18.50 -6.30 -4.40
C ARG A 98 18.81 -5.55 -5.69
N MET A 99 18.36 -4.29 -5.81
CA MET A 99 18.62 -3.43 -6.96
C MET A 99 19.95 -2.66 -6.86
N GLY A 100 20.75 -2.89 -5.83
CA GLY A 100 22.02 -2.18 -5.60
C GLY A 100 21.84 -0.70 -5.20
N ASN A 101 20.60 -0.24 -4.95
CA ASN A 101 20.32 1.11 -4.49
C ASN A 101 20.48 1.22 -2.96
N LEU A 102 21.73 1.09 -2.50
CA LEU A 102 22.06 1.11 -1.07
C LEU A 102 21.74 2.45 -0.41
N GLU A 103 21.83 3.56 -1.15
CA GLU A 103 21.60 4.89 -0.59
C GLU A 103 20.12 5.19 -0.39
N GLY A 104 19.26 4.75 -1.31
CA GLY A 104 17.82 4.72 -1.10
C GLY A 104 17.43 3.81 0.07
N ALA A 105 18.10 2.66 0.24
CA ALA A 105 17.87 1.78 1.38
C ALA A 105 18.23 2.45 2.72
N LYS A 106 19.38 3.12 2.82
CA LYS A 106 19.77 3.85 4.04
C LYS A 106 18.81 4.97 4.40
N GLN A 107 18.37 5.75 3.41
CA GLN A 107 17.38 6.82 3.63
C GLN A 107 16.06 6.25 4.16
N LEU A 108 15.61 5.15 3.58
CA LEU A 108 14.39 4.48 4.00
C LEU A 108 14.50 3.90 5.42
N LEU A 109 15.65 3.32 5.77
CA LEU A 109 15.92 2.83 7.12
C LEU A 109 15.90 3.98 8.13
N GLY A 110 16.53 5.12 7.80
CA GLY A 110 16.50 6.32 8.62
C GLY A 110 15.08 6.84 8.87
N LYS A 111 14.23 6.83 7.84
CA LYS A 111 12.79 7.16 7.99
C LYS A 111 12.07 6.18 8.91
N ALA A 112 12.27 4.87 8.73
CA ALA A 112 11.63 3.85 9.56
C ALA A 112 11.97 4.00 11.05
N VAL A 113 13.23 4.32 11.37
CA VAL A 113 13.70 4.58 12.74
C VAL A 113 13.11 5.88 13.30
N GLN A 114 13.05 6.96 12.50
CA GLN A 114 12.43 8.22 12.92
C GLN A 114 10.94 8.08 13.22
N GLU A 115 10.24 7.25 12.46
CA GLU A 115 8.82 6.96 12.67
C GLU A 115 8.58 5.92 13.78
N GLY A 116 9.64 5.37 14.38
CA GLY A 116 9.56 4.38 15.46
C GLY A 116 9.01 3.02 15.00
N VAL A 117 9.13 2.72 13.71
CA VAL A 117 8.58 1.50 13.09
C VAL A 117 9.60 0.35 13.09
N LEU A 118 10.91 0.67 13.10
CA LEU A 118 12.04 -0.27 13.19
C LEU A 118 13.03 0.15 14.27
#